data_AF-A0A832HV65-F1
#
_entry.id   AF-A0A832HV65-F1
#
_cell.length_a   1.000
_cell.length_b   1.000
_cell.length_c   1.000
_cell.angle_alpha   90.00
_cell.angle_beta   90.00
_cell.angle_gamma   90.00
#
_symmetry.space_group_name_H-M   'P 1'
#
loop_
_entity.id
_entity.type
_entity.pdbx_description
1 polymer ?
#
loop_
_entity_poly.entity_id
_entity_poly.type
_entity_poly.pdbx_seq_one_letter_code
_entity_poly.pdbx_strand_id
1 'polypeptide(L)'
;METPKIIVLTPVRNEAWILDTFLSITSRFADHIIIADQHSTDGTPQMAKRHPKVILIENKDVEFSNISRQRLLIDTARKLFPGPRILLALDADELLTADSVGVEGWEVMKKQKPGTVFLFEKPDLIETCEQCVRYPDGPWPLGYYDDNKPHFGPVLGSIRIPTPDDAPRLVVRDIKFLHYGLARIRAQSAKFRFYAVQDNLHKLNPLYRRRWAYNLGRVMKGLKENAVPVPPEWFKGWLELGFNVRTVIDEKFPWQDVELLKIFHRYGEKRFWLDLVWDWNWMGCYEQAVKKGLLEETVSPPSGPPKLVYRGIGAIIDVAYNAWRRFNLR
;
A
#
# COMPACT_ATOMS: atom_id res chain seq x y z
N MET A 1 12.79 -20.92 -25.96
CA MET A 1 13.08 -19.88 -24.96
C MET A 1 12.61 -20.41 -23.62
N GLU A 2 13.37 -20.20 -22.55
CA GLU A 2 12.95 -20.57 -21.19
C GLU A 2 11.68 -19.78 -20.81
N THR A 3 10.70 -20.45 -20.21
CA THR A 3 9.47 -19.82 -19.74
C THR A 3 9.81 -18.88 -18.58
N PRO A 4 9.38 -17.60 -18.60
CA PRO A 4 9.73 -16.67 -17.54
C PRO A 4 9.07 -17.05 -16.21
N LYS A 5 9.84 -16.96 -15.13
CA LYS A 5 9.34 -17.15 -13.77
C LYS A 5 8.52 -15.95 -13.32
N ILE A 6 7.42 -16.17 -12.61
CA ILE A 6 6.65 -15.12 -11.95
C ILE A 6 7.20 -14.94 -10.53
N ILE A 7 7.80 -13.79 -10.27
CA ILE A 7 8.38 -13.43 -8.98
C ILE A 7 7.53 -12.30 -8.37
N VAL A 8 6.89 -12.58 -7.24
CA VAL A 8 6.10 -11.58 -6.53
C VAL A 8 6.99 -10.80 -5.56
N LEU A 9 6.89 -9.47 -5.59
CA LEU A 9 7.66 -8.55 -4.77
C LEU A 9 6.74 -7.85 -3.77
N THR A 10 6.96 -8.07 -2.48
CA THR A 10 6.04 -7.57 -1.44
C THR A 10 6.80 -6.90 -0.30
N PRO A 11 6.69 -5.57 -0.14
CA PRO A 11 7.14 -4.93 1.08
C PRO A 11 6.15 -5.19 2.22
N VAL A 12 6.65 -5.43 3.44
CA VAL A 12 5.79 -5.63 4.62
C VAL A 12 6.27 -4.83 5.82
N ARG A 13 5.31 -4.37 6.64
CA ARG A 13 5.53 -3.92 8.00
C ARG A 13 4.26 -4.17 8.81
N ASN A 14 4.34 -5.09 9.77
CA ASN A 14 3.23 -5.45 10.64
C ASN A 14 1.94 -5.85 9.88
N GLU A 15 2.07 -6.83 8.97
CA GLU A 15 1.00 -7.33 8.11
C GLU A 15 0.45 -8.69 8.57
N ALA A 16 0.69 -9.10 9.82
CA ALA A 16 0.28 -10.41 10.34
C ALA A 16 -1.22 -10.69 10.21
N TRP A 17 -2.04 -9.65 10.12
CA TRP A 17 -3.50 -9.76 9.99
C TRP A 17 -3.96 -10.42 8.68
N ILE A 18 -3.20 -10.32 7.59
CA ILE A 18 -3.57 -10.88 6.26
C ILE A 18 -2.48 -11.72 5.62
N LEU A 19 -1.23 -11.63 6.10
CA LEU A 19 -0.08 -12.16 5.40
C LEU A 19 -0.22 -13.65 5.07
N ASP A 20 -0.77 -14.47 5.97
CA ASP A 20 -0.93 -15.91 5.72
C ASP A 20 -1.89 -16.18 4.55
N THR A 21 -3.02 -15.47 4.48
CA THR A 21 -3.97 -15.54 3.36
C THR A 21 -3.34 -15.05 2.07
N PHE A 22 -2.65 -13.91 2.12
CA PHE A 22 -1.92 -13.35 0.98
C PHE A 22 -0.90 -14.34 0.42
N LEU A 23 -0.05 -14.94 1.26
CA LEU A 23 0.99 -15.86 0.82
C LEU A 23 0.43 -17.20 0.34
N SER A 24 -0.66 -17.68 0.95
CA SER A 24 -1.35 -18.90 0.51
C SER A 24 -1.95 -18.74 -0.88
N ILE A 25 -2.58 -17.60 -1.16
CA ILE A 25 -3.16 -17.28 -2.47
C ILE A 25 -2.05 -16.99 -3.49
N THR A 26 -1.06 -16.19 -3.11
CA THR A 26 0.06 -15.82 -4.00
C THR A 26 0.86 -17.04 -4.45
N SER A 27 1.01 -18.03 -3.56
CA SER A 27 1.68 -19.30 -3.88
C SER A 27 0.97 -20.12 -4.96
N ARG A 28 -0.27 -19.81 -5.32
CA ARG A 28 -1.02 -20.51 -6.39
C ARG A 28 -0.57 -20.11 -7.80
N PHE A 29 0.02 -18.93 -7.98
CA PHE A 29 0.42 -18.44 -9.30
C PHE A 29 1.89 -17.99 -9.37
N ALA A 30 2.49 -17.61 -8.25
CA ALA A 30 3.89 -17.21 -8.20
C ALA A 30 4.82 -18.44 -8.16
N ASP A 31 5.95 -18.36 -8.85
CA ASP A 31 7.05 -19.32 -8.70
C ASP A 31 7.83 -19.02 -7.42
N HIS A 32 8.05 -17.72 -7.14
CA HIS A 32 8.76 -17.23 -5.96
C HIS A 32 8.11 -15.96 -5.42
N ILE A 33 8.21 -15.75 -4.10
CA ILE A 33 7.70 -14.56 -3.41
C ILE A 33 8.86 -13.97 -2.61
N ILE A 34 9.25 -12.73 -2.89
CA ILE A 34 10.28 -12.02 -2.13
C ILE A 34 9.58 -11.00 -1.23
N ILE A 35 9.81 -11.14 0.08
CA ILE A 35 9.26 -10.24 1.09
C ILE A 35 10.38 -9.39 1.65
N ALA A 36 10.23 -8.05 1.61
CA ALA A 36 11.12 -7.13 2.29
C ALA A 36 10.46 -6.62 3.58
N ASP A 37 10.91 -7.15 4.72
CA ASP A 37 10.41 -6.76 6.04
C ASP A 37 11.03 -5.44 6.50
N GLN A 38 10.20 -4.48 6.90
CA GLN A 38 10.61 -3.19 7.42
C GLN A 38 10.46 -3.14 8.94
N HIS A 39 11.27 -3.93 9.64
CA HIS A 39 11.33 -3.96 11.10
C HIS A 39 9.96 -4.27 11.72
N SER A 40 9.30 -5.34 11.24
CA SER A 40 8.04 -5.75 11.84
C SER A 40 8.24 -6.15 13.30
N THR A 41 7.33 -5.71 14.15
CA THR A 41 7.29 -5.98 15.60
C THR A 41 6.16 -6.94 15.98
N ASP A 42 5.39 -7.42 15.00
CA ASP A 42 4.38 -8.45 15.16
C ASP A 42 4.88 -9.82 14.64
N GLY A 43 3.96 -10.76 14.43
CA GLY A 43 4.28 -12.10 13.91
C GLY A 43 4.65 -12.17 12.41
N THR A 44 4.71 -11.05 11.68
CA THR A 44 4.92 -11.00 10.22
C THR A 44 6.13 -11.82 9.77
N PRO A 45 7.34 -11.68 10.36
CA PRO A 45 8.51 -12.44 9.90
C PRO A 45 8.37 -13.95 10.11
N GLN A 46 7.77 -14.37 11.22
CA GLN A 46 7.56 -15.79 11.54
C GLN A 46 6.52 -16.41 10.60
N MET A 47 5.45 -15.68 10.30
CA MET A 47 4.41 -16.12 9.35
C MET A 47 4.98 -16.27 7.94
N ALA A 48 5.75 -15.30 7.46
CA ALA A 48 6.43 -15.35 6.16
C ALA A 48 7.27 -16.62 5.98
N LYS A 49 8.09 -16.98 7.00
CA LYS A 49 9.00 -18.13 6.96
C LYS A 49 8.30 -19.49 6.86
N ARG A 50 6.99 -19.58 7.15
CA ARG A 50 6.24 -20.85 7.02
C ARG A 50 5.90 -21.21 5.58
N HIS A 51 5.97 -20.26 4.65
CA HIS A 51 5.58 -20.44 3.26
C HIS A 51 6.79 -20.84 2.40
N PRO A 52 6.78 -22.01 1.74
CA PRO A 52 7.99 -22.57 1.10
C PRO A 52 8.49 -21.77 -0.11
N LYS A 53 7.60 -20.99 -0.76
CA LYS A 53 7.96 -20.13 -1.89
C LYS A 53 8.50 -18.76 -1.46
N VAL A 54 8.52 -18.47 -0.16
CA VAL A 54 8.90 -17.16 0.37
C VAL A 54 10.39 -17.07 0.63
N ILE A 55 10.98 -15.99 0.14
CA ILE A 55 12.31 -15.52 0.50
C ILE A 55 12.13 -14.23 1.28
N LEU A 56 12.36 -14.31 2.59
CA LEU A 56 12.30 -13.15 3.48
C LEU A 56 13.65 -12.46 3.52
N ILE A 57 13.67 -11.17 3.19
CA ILE A 57 14.81 -10.27 3.35
C ILE A 57 14.44 -9.14 4.31
N GLU A 58 15.46 -8.61 4.99
CA GLU A 58 15.31 -7.46 5.88
C GLU A 58 15.62 -6.17 5.10
N ASN A 59 14.74 -5.17 5.21
CA ASN A 59 15.07 -3.82 4.81
C ASN A 59 15.77 -3.08 5.96
N LYS A 60 17.07 -2.84 5.80
CA LYS A 60 17.92 -2.19 6.80
C LYS A 60 17.79 -0.67 6.81
N ASP A 61 17.08 -0.08 5.85
CA ASP A 61 16.84 1.36 5.82
C ASP A 61 16.09 1.79 7.08
N VAL A 62 16.59 2.84 7.74
CA VAL A 62 15.96 3.46 8.92
C VAL A 62 14.92 4.50 8.51
N GLU A 63 15.21 5.22 7.42
CA GLU A 63 14.33 6.26 6.89
C GLU A 63 13.34 5.67 5.89
N PHE A 64 12.12 6.21 5.89
CA PHE A 64 11.07 5.72 5.00
C PHE A 64 11.36 6.11 3.55
N SER A 65 11.41 5.12 2.66
CA SER A 65 11.59 5.34 1.22
C SER A 65 10.93 4.24 0.41
N ASN A 66 9.90 4.58 -0.37
CA ASN A 66 9.27 3.64 -1.29
C ASN A 66 10.27 3.17 -2.35
N ILE A 67 11.05 4.09 -2.93
CA ILE A 67 11.98 3.77 -4.02
C ILE A 67 13.14 2.87 -3.56
N SER A 68 13.71 3.11 -2.37
CA SER A 68 14.81 2.27 -1.85
C SER A 68 14.33 0.84 -1.61
N ARG A 69 13.16 0.67 -0.98
CA ARG A 69 12.56 -0.64 -0.73
C ARG A 69 12.17 -1.37 -2.01
N GLN A 70 11.68 -0.65 -3.03
CA GLN A 70 11.38 -1.23 -4.34
C GLN A 70 12.65 -1.72 -5.03
N ARG A 71 13.72 -0.92 -5.03
CA ARG A 71 15.03 -1.33 -5.56
C ARG A 71 15.57 -2.55 -4.85
N LEU A 72 15.51 -2.58 -3.51
CA LEU A 72 15.91 -3.75 -2.73
C LEU A 72 15.21 -5.04 -3.20
N LEU A 73 13.89 -4.99 -3.41
CA LEU A 73 13.12 -6.13 -3.89
C LEU A 73 13.50 -6.53 -5.33
N ILE A 74 13.56 -5.56 -6.25
CA ILE A 74 13.90 -5.78 -7.66
C ILE A 74 15.32 -6.34 -7.80
N ASP A 75 16.30 -5.74 -7.13
CA ASP A 75 17.70 -6.15 -7.20
C ASP A 75 17.90 -7.54 -6.56
N THR A 76 17.16 -7.86 -5.50
CA THR A 76 17.14 -9.21 -4.92
C THR A 76 16.56 -10.22 -5.90
N ALA A 77 15.46 -9.91 -6.58
CA ALA A 77 14.89 -10.77 -7.62
C ALA A 77 15.87 -11.01 -8.78
N ARG A 78 16.57 -9.94 -9.19
CA ARG A 78 17.61 -9.98 -10.23
C ARG A 78 18.75 -10.91 -9.87
N LYS A 79 19.25 -10.78 -8.63
CA LYS A 79 20.34 -11.58 -8.07
C LYS A 79 19.99 -13.07 -7.92
N LEU A 80 18.81 -13.38 -7.40
CA LEU A 80 18.46 -14.76 -7.03
C LEU A 80 17.99 -15.61 -8.22
N PHE A 81 17.47 -14.99 -9.28
CA PHE A 81 16.81 -15.71 -10.36
C PHE A 81 17.36 -15.39 -11.76
N PRO A 82 18.68 -15.50 -12.01
CA PRO A 82 19.29 -15.13 -13.28
C PRO A 82 18.65 -15.89 -14.46
N GLY A 83 17.76 -15.22 -15.18
CA GLY A 83 16.96 -15.79 -16.28
C GLY A 83 15.75 -14.92 -16.63
N PRO A 84 14.92 -15.34 -17.59
CA PRO A 84 13.66 -14.66 -17.91
C PRO A 84 12.72 -14.64 -16.70
N ARG A 85 12.19 -13.45 -16.37
CA ARG A 85 11.32 -13.27 -15.21
C ARG A 85 10.30 -12.17 -15.42
N ILE A 86 9.14 -12.36 -14.82
CA ILE A 86 8.11 -11.36 -14.66
C ILE A 86 8.10 -10.96 -13.19
N LEU A 87 8.38 -9.70 -12.91
CA LEU A 87 8.24 -9.10 -11.58
C LEU A 87 6.79 -8.66 -11.41
N LEU A 88 6.14 -9.10 -10.35
CA LEU A 88 4.79 -8.66 -10.00
C LEU A 88 4.82 -8.03 -8.61
N ALA A 89 4.60 -6.73 -8.50
CA ALA A 89 4.67 -6.03 -7.22
C ALA A 89 3.30 -5.89 -6.59
N LEU A 90 3.08 -6.64 -5.51
CA LEU A 90 1.83 -6.66 -4.74
C LEU A 90 2.10 -6.26 -3.30
N ASP A 91 1.29 -5.38 -2.73
CA ASP A 91 1.25 -5.17 -1.28
C ASP A 91 0.58 -6.38 -0.60
N ALA A 92 0.86 -6.62 0.68
CA ALA A 92 0.31 -7.79 1.40
C ALA A 92 -1.23 -7.78 1.50
N ASP A 93 -1.86 -6.65 1.27
CA ASP A 93 -3.30 -6.45 1.24
C ASP A 93 -3.89 -6.45 -0.19
N GLU A 94 -3.13 -6.92 -1.18
CA GLU A 94 -3.53 -7.06 -2.58
C GLU A 94 -3.63 -8.55 -2.98
N LEU A 95 -4.84 -9.11 -3.02
CA LEU A 95 -5.09 -10.54 -3.22
C LEU A 95 -5.66 -10.82 -4.60
N LEU A 96 -5.17 -11.89 -5.25
CA LEU A 96 -5.73 -12.35 -6.52
C LEU A 96 -7.19 -12.77 -6.33
N THR A 97 -8.09 -12.43 -7.28
CA THR A 97 -9.46 -12.98 -7.27
C THR A 97 -9.46 -14.47 -7.62
N ALA A 98 -10.41 -15.24 -7.07
CA ALA A 98 -10.44 -16.69 -7.27
C ALA A 98 -10.66 -17.09 -8.75
N ASP A 99 -11.47 -16.31 -9.48
CA ASP A 99 -11.71 -16.47 -10.91
C ASP A 99 -10.53 -16.05 -11.81
N SER A 100 -9.50 -15.39 -11.26
CA SER A 100 -8.26 -15.08 -11.98
C SER A 100 -7.24 -16.22 -11.96
N VAL A 101 -7.54 -17.34 -11.29
CA VAL A 101 -6.63 -18.50 -11.23
C VAL A 101 -6.70 -19.29 -12.52
N GLY A 102 -5.55 -19.54 -13.15
CA GLY A 102 -5.47 -20.41 -14.32
C GLY A 102 -6.09 -19.86 -15.61
N VAL A 103 -6.44 -18.57 -15.64
CA VAL A 103 -6.93 -17.88 -16.84
C VAL A 103 -5.82 -17.70 -17.89
N GLU A 104 -6.21 -17.47 -19.14
CA GLU A 104 -5.30 -17.36 -20.28
C GLU A 104 -4.30 -16.19 -20.13
N GLY A 105 -4.69 -15.12 -19.44
CA GLY A 105 -3.87 -13.94 -19.18
C GLY A 105 -2.47 -14.28 -18.65
N TRP A 106 -2.33 -15.31 -17.81
CA TRP A 106 -1.02 -15.74 -17.29
C TRP A 106 -0.08 -16.24 -18.41
N GLU A 107 -0.62 -16.98 -19.37
CA GLU A 107 0.14 -17.49 -20.51
C GLU A 107 0.39 -16.40 -21.56
N VAL A 108 -0.55 -15.47 -21.74
CA VAL A 108 -0.35 -14.28 -22.58
C VAL A 108 0.80 -13.43 -22.06
N MET A 109 0.90 -13.23 -20.74
CA MET A 109 2.00 -12.51 -20.11
C MET A 109 3.35 -13.18 -20.38
N LYS A 110 3.45 -14.50 -20.19
CA LYS A 110 4.68 -15.27 -20.41
C LYS A 110 5.18 -15.24 -21.85
N LYS A 111 4.27 -15.07 -22.82
CA LYS A 111 4.59 -14.95 -24.26
C LYS A 111 5.04 -13.55 -24.70
N GLN A 112 4.92 -12.54 -23.83
CA GLN A 112 5.39 -11.19 -24.17
C GLN A 112 6.91 -11.11 -24.24
N LYS A 113 7.41 -10.00 -24.79
CA LYS A 113 8.84 -9.70 -24.81
C LYS A 113 9.30 -9.09 -23.48
N PRO A 114 10.57 -9.30 -23.08
CA PRO A 114 11.20 -8.48 -22.04
C PRO A 114 11.00 -6.98 -22.30
N GLY A 115 10.81 -6.22 -21.23
CA GLY A 115 10.50 -4.79 -21.26
C GLY A 115 9.00 -4.46 -21.28
N THR A 116 8.11 -5.46 -21.33
CA THR A 116 6.65 -5.23 -21.30
C THR A 116 6.14 -4.93 -19.90
N VAL A 117 5.39 -3.84 -19.75
CA VAL A 117 4.62 -3.51 -18.53
C VAL A 117 3.22 -4.11 -18.61
N PHE A 118 2.83 -4.85 -17.58
CA PHE A 118 1.52 -5.46 -17.43
C PHE A 118 0.63 -4.61 -16.52
N LEU A 119 -0.53 -4.27 -17.05
CA LEU A 119 -1.53 -3.43 -16.40
C LEU A 119 -2.72 -4.31 -15.98
N PHE A 120 -3.14 -4.19 -14.72
CA PHE A 120 -4.21 -5.00 -14.14
C PHE A 120 -5.32 -4.15 -13.57
N GLU A 121 -6.52 -4.73 -13.52
CA GLU A 121 -7.56 -4.14 -12.70
C GLU A 121 -7.27 -4.39 -11.21
N LYS A 122 -7.43 -3.34 -10.40
CA LYS A 122 -7.19 -3.39 -8.95
C LYS A 122 -8.36 -2.76 -8.18
N PRO A 123 -9.49 -3.46 -8.03
CA PRO A 123 -10.64 -2.95 -7.27
C PRO A 123 -10.31 -2.81 -5.79
N ASP A 124 -10.80 -1.73 -5.18
CA ASP A 124 -10.68 -1.50 -3.73
C ASP A 124 -11.92 -2.03 -3.01
N LEU A 125 -11.76 -3.00 -2.11
CA LEU A 125 -12.83 -3.47 -1.24
C LEU A 125 -13.17 -2.41 -0.19
N ILE A 126 -14.45 -2.19 0.08
CA ILE A 126 -14.92 -1.21 1.06
C ILE A 126 -15.58 -1.93 2.24
N GLU A 127 -15.26 -1.46 3.45
CA GLU A 127 -15.90 -1.86 4.71
C GLU A 127 -16.02 -3.40 4.88
N THR A 128 -17.20 -3.97 4.62
CA THR A 128 -17.51 -5.40 4.83
C THR A 128 -17.05 -6.32 3.69
N CYS A 129 -16.27 -5.82 2.74
CA CYS A 129 -15.86 -6.55 1.52
C CYS A 129 -17.03 -6.99 0.61
N GLU A 130 -18.25 -6.52 0.85
CA GLU A 130 -19.41 -6.79 -0.02
C GLU A 130 -19.51 -5.82 -1.19
N GLN A 131 -18.85 -4.67 -1.07
CA GLN A 131 -18.78 -3.64 -2.10
C GLN A 131 -17.32 -3.35 -2.44
N CYS A 132 -17.10 -2.92 -3.67
CA CYS A 132 -15.81 -2.42 -4.12
C CYS A 132 -15.95 -1.16 -4.96
N VAL A 133 -14.86 -0.42 -5.09
CA VAL A 133 -14.72 0.62 -6.11
C VAL A 133 -13.78 0.14 -7.20
N ARG A 134 -14.25 0.31 -8.43
CA ARG A 134 -13.48 0.09 -9.64
C ARG A 134 -13.06 1.45 -10.18
N TYR A 135 -11.80 1.59 -10.57
CA TYR A 135 -11.26 2.87 -11.05
C TYR A 135 -11.35 2.92 -12.57
N PRO A 136 -12.13 3.83 -13.16
CA PRO A 136 -12.23 3.96 -14.62
C PRO A 136 -10.90 4.42 -15.24
N ASP A 137 -10.08 5.13 -14.47
CA ASP A 137 -8.73 5.55 -14.86
C ASP A 137 -7.69 4.41 -14.77
N GLY A 138 -8.08 3.25 -14.22
CA GLY A 138 -7.28 2.02 -14.23
C GLY A 138 -7.30 1.38 -15.64
N PRO A 139 -6.22 0.72 -16.05
CA PRO A 139 -5.54 -0.30 -15.25
C PRO A 139 -4.16 0.11 -14.66
N TRP A 140 -3.74 -0.59 -13.60
CA TRP A 140 -2.55 -0.26 -12.79
C TRP A 140 -1.30 -1.06 -13.19
N PRO A 141 -0.11 -0.44 -13.28
CA PRO A 141 1.14 -1.15 -13.58
C PRO A 141 1.64 -1.93 -12.37
N LEU A 142 1.30 -3.23 -12.33
CA LEU A 142 1.73 -4.13 -11.25
C LEU A 142 2.76 -5.17 -11.72
N GLY A 143 2.81 -5.47 -13.03
CA GLY A 143 3.73 -6.47 -13.58
C GLY A 143 4.73 -5.90 -14.58
N TYR A 144 5.93 -6.47 -14.64
CA TYR A 144 6.96 -6.11 -15.61
C TYR A 144 7.72 -7.35 -16.06
N TYR A 145 7.78 -7.62 -17.37
CA TYR A 145 8.72 -8.59 -17.90
C TYR A 145 10.10 -7.94 -17.83
N ASP A 146 10.90 -8.36 -16.86
CA ASP A 146 12.17 -7.70 -16.54
C ASP A 146 13.19 -7.86 -17.67
N ASP A 147 13.72 -6.73 -18.14
CA ASP A 147 14.83 -6.64 -19.10
C ASP A 147 16.11 -6.07 -18.44
N ASN A 148 16.11 -5.94 -17.11
CA ASN A 148 17.15 -5.34 -16.28
C ASN A 148 17.28 -3.80 -16.38
N LYS A 149 16.32 -3.08 -16.97
CA LYS A 149 16.31 -1.61 -16.92
C LYS A 149 16.26 -1.08 -15.47
N PRO A 150 16.93 0.04 -15.17
CA PRO A 150 16.93 0.62 -13.83
C PRO A 150 15.54 1.05 -13.37
N HIS A 151 15.31 0.99 -12.05
CA HIS A 151 14.07 1.48 -11.43
C HIS A 151 14.24 2.88 -10.87
N PHE A 152 13.31 3.77 -11.20
CA PHE A 152 13.29 5.16 -10.77
C PHE A 152 11.91 5.53 -10.22
N GLY A 153 11.88 6.48 -9.31
CA GLY A 153 10.64 7.00 -8.76
C GLY A 153 10.87 7.88 -7.53
N PRO A 154 9.81 8.56 -7.06
CA PRO A 154 9.88 9.42 -5.88
C PRO A 154 10.04 8.62 -4.58
N VAL A 155 10.51 9.30 -3.53
CA VAL A 155 10.59 8.73 -2.16
C VAL A 155 9.22 8.25 -1.67
N LEU A 156 8.14 8.96 -2.00
CA LEU A 156 6.76 8.61 -1.66
C LEU A 156 5.91 8.47 -2.92
N GLY A 157 5.09 7.41 -2.99
CA GLY A 157 4.16 7.21 -4.10
C GLY A 157 4.79 6.67 -5.39
N SER A 158 6.00 6.11 -5.33
CA SER A 158 6.64 5.47 -6.49
C SER A 158 5.89 4.22 -6.95
N ILE A 159 5.78 4.03 -8.26
CA ILE A 159 5.36 2.77 -8.88
C ILE A 159 6.31 1.66 -8.46
N ARG A 160 5.79 0.46 -8.19
CA ARG A 160 6.54 -0.59 -7.51
C ARG A 160 7.38 -1.49 -8.41
N ILE A 161 7.32 -1.25 -9.72
CA ILE A 161 8.06 -1.95 -10.78
C ILE A 161 8.67 -0.92 -11.73
N PRO A 162 9.70 -1.29 -12.51
CA PRO A 162 10.16 -0.45 -13.59
C PRO A 162 9.03 -0.17 -14.59
N THR A 163 8.85 1.10 -14.95
CA THR A 163 7.91 1.53 -16.00
C THR A 163 8.59 2.51 -16.95
N PRO A 164 9.55 2.04 -17.78
CA PRO A 164 10.18 2.90 -18.78
C PRO A 164 9.13 3.58 -19.69
N ASP A 165 9.41 4.79 -20.14
CA ASP A 165 8.48 5.54 -20.98
C ASP A 165 8.24 4.84 -22.33
N ASP A 166 9.28 4.20 -22.88
CA ASP A 166 9.29 3.45 -24.14
C ASP A 166 8.72 2.02 -24.01
N ALA A 167 8.33 1.59 -22.81
CA ALA A 167 7.91 0.21 -22.58
C ALA A 167 6.54 -0.09 -23.24
N PRO A 168 6.43 -1.21 -23.99
CA PRO A 168 5.13 -1.71 -24.43
C PRO A 168 4.27 -2.03 -23.21
N ARG A 169 2.96 -1.75 -23.32
CA ARG A 169 1.98 -1.91 -22.24
C ARG A 169 0.91 -2.89 -22.65
N LEU A 170 0.67 -3.91 -21.83
CA LEU A 170 -0.39 -4.89 -22.03
C LEU A 170 -1.40 -4.82 -20.89
N VAL A 171 -2.68 -4.61 -21.21
CA VAL A 171 -3.78 -4.73 -20.25
C VAL A 171 -4.21 -6.19 -20.17
N VAL A 172 -4.06 -6.78 -18.99
CA VAL A 172 -4.47 -8.17 -18.71
C VAL A 172 -5.82 -8.14 -17.99
N ARG A 173 -6.91 -8.40 -18.71
CA ARG A 173 -8.29 -8.10 -18.26
C ARG A 173 -8.92 -9.19 -17.39
N ASP A 174 -8.48 -10.42 -17.58
CA ASP A 174 -8.96 -11.61 -16.90
C ASP A 174 -8.24 -11.87 -15.56
N ILE A 175 -7.17 -11.12 -15.27
CA ILE A 175 -6.48 -11.14 -13.97
C ILE A 175 -6.80 -9.86 -13.18
N LYS A 176 -7.25 -10.03 -11.93
CA LYS A 176 -7.62 -8.93 -11.03
C LYS A 176 -7.02 -9.13 -9.65
N PHE A 177 -6.61 -8.01 -9.03
CA PHE A 177 -6.10 -7.99 -7.65
C PHE A 177 -7.00 -7.12 -6.77
N LEU A 178 -7.63 -7.71 -5.76
CA LEU A 178 -8.43 -6.99 -4.78
C LEU A 178 -7.52 -6.32 -3.77
N HIS A 179 -7.69 -5.01 -3.59
CA HIS A 179 -6.98 -4.25 -2.58
C HIS A 179 -7.87 -4.05 -1.34
N TYR A 180 -7.38 -4.46 -0.18
CA TYR A 180 -8.12 -4.47 1.09
C TYR A 180 -7.93 -3.17 1.90
N GLY A 181 -7.19 -2.20 1.37
CA GLY A 181 -6.88 -0.95 2.07
C GLY A 181 -8.14 -0.23 2.59
N LEU A 182 -9.19 -0.12 1.78
CA LEU A 182 -10.44 0.57 2.18
C LEU A 182 -11.41 -0.30 2.99
N ALA A 183 -11.14 -1.59 3.13
CA ALA A 183 -11.85 -2.45 4.08
C ALA A 183 -11.39 -2.15 5.53
N ARG A 184 -10.17 -1.63 5.69
CA ARG A 184 -9.57 -1.23 6.98
C ARG A 184 -9.53 0.27 7.13
N ILE A 185 -10.69 0.90 7.35
CA ILE A 185 -10.78 2.35 7.28
C ILE A 185 -9.91 3.08 8.31
N ARG A 186 -9.70 2.49 9.51
CA ARG A 186 -8.81 3.07 10.52
C ARG A 186 -7.34 2.93 10.09
N ALA A 187 -6.93 1.76 9.61
CA ALA A 187 -5.59 1.55 9.06
C ALA A 187 -5.30 2.51 7.88
N GLN A 188 -6.25 2.68 6.97
CA GLN A 188 -6.11 3.61 5.85
C GLN A 188 -6.01 5.07 6.33
N SER A 189 -6.81 5.45 7.33
CA SER A 189 -6.73 6.77 7.96
C SER A 189 -5.36 7.02 8.58
N ALA A 190 -4.80 6.03 9.29
CA ALA A 190 -3.46 6.09 9.85
C ALA A 190 -2.38 6.19 8.76
N LYS A 191 -2.51 5.43 7.66
CA LYS A 191 -1.63 5.53 6.48
C LYS A 191 -1.66 6.91 5.84
N PHE A 192 -2.84 7.54 5.75
CA PHE A 192 -2.99 8.91 5.25
C PHE A 192 -2.30 9.93 6.16
N ARG A 193 -2.47 9.83 7.49
CA ARG A 193 -1.75 10.68 8.44
C ARG A 193 -0.24 10.53 8.31
N PHE A 194 0.23 9.28 8.23
CA PHE A 194 1.64 8.97 8.10
C PHE A 194 2.23 9.54 6.81
N TYR A 195 1.57 9.34 5.67
CA TYR A 195 2.01 9.91 4.39
C TYR A 195 1.96 11.44 4.36
N ALA A 196 0.97 12.08 4.99
CA ALA A 196 0.94 13.54 5.11
C ALA A 196 2.18 14.09 5.84
N VAL A 197 2.59 13.41 6.91
CA VAL A 197 3.79 13.76 7.68
C VAL A 197 5.06 13.46 6.92
N GLN A 198 5.16 12.31 6.23
CA GLN A 198 6.32 11.99 5.39
C GLN A 198 6.48 13.01 4.25
N ASP A 199 5.38 13.39 3.58
CA ASP A 199 5.37 14.42 2.56
C ASP A 199 5.86 15.78 3.13
N ASN A 200 5.42 16.16 4.33
CA ASN A 200 5.96 17.34 5.04
C ASN A 200 7.47 17.21 5.36
N LEU A 201 7.91 16.05 5.85
CA LEU A 201 9.31 15.78 6.19
C LEU A 201 10.23 15.94 4.98
N HIS A 202 9.83 15.36 3.85
CA HIS A 202 10.56 15.36 2.59
C HIS A 202 10.26 16.59 1.70
N LYS A 203 9.37 17.48 2.12
CA LYS A 203 8.96 18.69 1.39
C LYS A 203 8.48 18.39 -0.04
N LEU A 204 7.72 17.30 -0.24
CA LEU A 204 7.33 16.85 -1.58
C LEU A 204 6.20 17.71 -2.17
N ASN A 205 5.27 18.13 -1.34
CA ASN A 205 4.14 18.96 -1.73
C ASN A 205 3.90 20.13 -0.77
N PRO A 206 3.37 21.25 -1.28
CA PRO A 206 2.95 22.36 -0.43
C PRO A 206 1.76 21.96 0.45
N LEU A 207 1.59 22.66 1.57
CA LEU A 207 0.60 22.36 2.62
C LEU A 207 -0.82 22.13 2.07
N TYR A 208 -1.32 23.03 1.22
CA TYR A 208 -2.67 22.92 0.66
C TYR A 208 -2.86 21.64 -0.16
N ARG A 209 -1.83 21.21 -0.90
CA ARG A 209 -1.87 20.00 -1.72
C ARG A 209 -1.79 18.76 -0.84
N ARG A 210 -1.00 18.76 0.23
CA ARG A 210 -0.97 17.67 1.22
C ARG A 210 -2.30 17.51 1.94
N ARG A 211 -2.84 18.60 2.49
CA ARG A 211 -4.16 18.61 3.13
C ARG A 211 -5.25 18.14 2.18
N TRP A 212 -5.17 18.52 0.91
CA TRP A 212 -6.05 17.95 -0.10
C TRP A 212 -5.78 16.45 -0.25
N ALA A 213 -4.60 16.02 -0.70
CA ALA A 213 -4.29 14.62 -1.03
C ALA A 213 -4.66 13.62 0.09
N TYR A 214 -4.40 13.96 1.35
CA TYR A 214 -4.56 13.07 2.50
C TYR A 214 -5.84 13.30 3.31
N ASN A 215 -6.87 13.89 2.71
CA ASN A 215 -8.19 14.01 3.33
C ASN A 215 -9.05 12.77 3.04
N LEU A 216 -9.05 11.79 3.96
CA LEU A 216 -9.80 10.54 3.78
C LEU A 216 -11.31 10.77 3.68
N GLY A 217 -11.87 11.70 4.45
CA GLY A 217 -13.31 11.99 4.40
C GLY A 217 -13.77 12.42 3.00
N ARG A 218 -12.98 13.27 2.33
CA ARG A 218 -13.24 13.64 0.93
C ARG A 218 -13.11 12.45 -0.01
N VAL A 219 -12.05 11.66 0.14
CA VAL A 219 -11.79 10.48 -0.70
C VAL A 219 -12.96 9.49 -0.58
N MET A 220 -13.33 9.13 0.65
CA MET A 220 -14.41 8.16 0.91
C MET A 220 -15.77 8.61 0.41
N LYS A 221 -16.08 9.91 0.47
CA LYS A 221 -17.35 10.43 -0.06
C LYS A 221 -17.50 10.09 -1.54
N GLY A 222 -16.50 10.41 -2.36
CA GLY A 222 -16.55 10.13 -3.80
C GLY A 222 -16.49 8.64 -4.13
N LEU A 223 -15.79 7.85 -3.31
CA LEU A 223 -15.70 6.40 -3.51
C LEU A 223 -17.02 5.69 -3.23
N LYS A 224 -17.72 6.03 -2.14
CA LYS A 224 -19.01 5.40 -1.79
C LYS A 224 -20.09 5.66 -2.83
N GLU A 225 -20.07 6.83 -3.48
CA GLU A 225 -21.00 7.16 -4.57
C GLU A 225 -20.83 6.26 -5.80
N ASN A 226 -19.65 5.65 -5.97
CA ASN A 226 -19.30 4.80 -7.12
C ASN A 226 -19.08 3.32 -6.73
N ALA A 227 -19.46 2.93 -5.52
CA ALA A 227 -19.29 1.57 -5.04
C ALA A 227 -20.26 0.61 -5.73
N VAL A 228 -19.76 -0.54 -6.15
CA VAL A 228 -20.53 -1.61 -6.79
C VAL A 228 -20.44 -2.91 -5.98
N PRO A 229 -21.43 -3.81 -6.07
CA PRO A 229 -21.34 -5.12 -5.43
C PRO A 229 -20.11 -5.90 -5.91
N VAL A 230 -19.47 -6.62 -5.00
CA VAL A 230 -18.38 -7.52 -5.35
C VAL A 230 -18.93 -8.77 -6.05
N PRO A 231 -18.41 -9.15 -7.24
CA PRO A 231 -18.78 -10.39 -7.90
C PRO A 231 -18.49 -11.62 -7.01
N PRO A 232 -19.46 -12.54 -6.81
CA PRO A 232 -19.27 -13.71 -5.94
C PRO A 232 -18.10 -14.62 -6.34
N GLU A 233 -17.84 -14.73 -7.65
CA GLU A 233 -16.76 -15.53 -8.22
C GLU A 233 -15.37 -15.08 -7.77
N TRP A 234 -15.22 -13.82 -7.33
CA TRP A 234 -13.92 -13.32 -6.83
C TRP A 234 -13.49 -13.99 -5.52
N PHE A 235 -14.44 -14.48 -4.72
CA PHE A 235 -14.15 -15.12 -3.44
C PHE A 235 -14.49 -16.61 -3.41
N LYS A 236 -15.42 -17.07 -4.24
CA LYS A 236 -15.98 -18.44 -4.18
C LYS A 236 -14.91 -19.52 -4.05
N GLY A 237 -13.95 -19.56 -4.98
CA GLY A 237 -12.89 -20.59 -4.97
C GLY A 237 -11.97 -20.51 -3.75
N TRP A 238 -11.76 -19.32 -3.19
CA TRP A 238 -10.96 -19.16 -1.97
C TRP A 238 -11.69 -19.63 -0.71
N LEU A 239 -12.98 -19.34 -0.62
CA LEU A 239 -13.82 -19.81 0.48
C LEU A 239 -13.96 -21.34 0.47
N GLU A 240 -14.11 -21.95 -0.72
CA GLU A 240 -14.15 -23.41 -0.89
C GLU A 240 -12.84 -24.09 -0.47
N LEU A 241 -11.70 -23.41 -0.61
CA LEU A 241 -10.39 -23.86 -0.13
C LEU A 241 -10.14 -23.55 1.37
N GLY A 242 -11.13 -22.98 2.07
CA GLY A 242 -11.04 -22.65 3.48
C GLY A 242 -10.24 -21.38 3.78
N PHE A 243 -9.91 -20.56 2.78
CA PHE A 243 -9.21 -19.30 3.03
C PHE A 243 -10.14 -18.23 3.59
N ASN A 244 -9.65 -17.54 4.62
CA ASN A 244 -10.38 -16.44 5.22
C ASN A 244 -10.11 -15.13 4.46
N VAL A 245 -10.92 -14.91 3.41
CA VAL A 245 -10.81 -13.73 2.52
C VAL A 245 -11.81 -12.62 2.84
N ARG A 246 -12.71 -12.82 3.82
CA ARG A 246 -13.73 -11.83 4.21
C ARG A 246 -13.52 -11.22 5.59
N THR A 247 -12.71 -11.84 6.45
CA THR A 247 -12.44 -11.27 7.76
C THR A 247 -11.42 -10.16 7.64
N VAL A 248 -11.78 -8.98 8.15
CA VAL A 248 -10.94 -7.78 8.11
C VAL A 248 -10.65 -7.36 9.55
N ILE A 249 -9.37 -7.37 9.93
CA ILE A 249 -8.92 -6.95 11.26
C ILE A 249 -8.47 -5.49 11.18
N ASP A 250 -9.30 -4.57 11.64
CA ASP A 250 -8.99 -3.14 11.65
C ASP A 250 -8.64 -2.65 13.07
N GLU A 251 -7.34 -2.70 13.38
CA GLU A 251 -6.82 -2.33 14.70
C GLU A 251 -7.16 -0.89 15.06
N LYS A 252 -7.41 -0.66 16.36
CA LYS A 252 -7.72 0.69 16.85
C LYS A 252 -6.55 1.65 16.69
N PHE A 253 -5.31 1.20 16.91
CA PHE A 253 -4.10 2.02 16.81
C PHE A 253 -3.06 1.30 15.94
N PRO A 254 -3.14 1.48 14.61
CA PRO A 254 -2.18 0.92 13.67
C PRO A 254 -0.74 1.41 13.93
N TRP A 255 0.25 0.64 13.50
CA TRP A 255 1.66 0.97 13.72
C TRP A 255 2.05 2.35 13.17
N GLN A 256 1.39 2.81 12.11
CA GLN A 256 1.63 4.12 11.51
C GLN A 256 1.43 5.26 12.52
N ASP A 257 0.41 5.16 13.37
CA ASP A 257 0.17 6.18 14.40
C ASP A 257 1.24 6.14 15.49
N VAL A 258 1.73 4.95 15.87
CA VAL A 258 2.82 4.81 16.84
C VAL A 258 4.11 5.45 16.29
N GLU A 259 4.40 5.27 15.01
CA GLU A 259 5.54 5.94 14.37
C GLU A 259 5.39 7.45 14.32
N LEU A 260 4.16 7.96 14.17
CA LEU A 260 3.89 9.39 14.23
C LEU A 260 4.20 9.98 15.62
N LEU A 261 3.93 9.26 16.72
CA LEU A 261 4.35 9.69 18.06
C LEU A 261 5.87 9.90 18.14
N LYS A 262 6.65 8.95 17.60
CA LYS A 262 8.12 9.06 17.52
C LYS A 262 8.55 10.26 16.67
N ILE A 263 7.88 10.50 15.55
CA ILE A 263 8.17 11.64 14.66
C ILE A 263 7.82 12.97 15.35
N PHE A 264 6.70 13.07 16.06
CA PHE A 264 6.33 14.27 16.80
C PHE A 264 7.34 14.58 17.90
N HIS A 265 7.84 13.57 18.59
CA HIS A 265 8.92 13.72 19.56
C HIS A 265 10.22 14.19 18.91
N ARG A 266 10.65 13.53 17.82
CA ARG A 266 11.92 13.82 17.13
C ARG A 266 11.96 15.20 16.46
N TYR A 267 10.86 15.64 15.86
CA TYR A 267 10.82 16.86 15.02
C TYR A 267 10.00 18.00 15.60
N GLY A 268 9.30 17.77 16.72
CA GLY A 268 8.36 18.71 17.31
C GLY A 268 7.01 18.73 16.60
N GLU A 269 5.93 18.58 17.36
CA GLU A 269 4.55 18.56 16.82
C GLU A 269 4.13 19.85 16.10
N LYS A 270 4.71 21.00 16.48
CA LYS A 270 4.37 22.31 15.90
C LYS A 270 4.56 22.33 14.39
N ARG A 271 5.53 21.57 13.88
CA ARG A 271 5.81 21.41 12.44
C ARG A 271 4.60 20.87 11.67
N PHE A 272 3.76 20.07 12.32
CA PHE A 272 2.66 19.34 11.70
C PHE A 272 1.29 19.89 12.07
N TRP A 273 1.21 20.98 12.85
CA TRP A 273 -0.05 21.57 13.34
C TRP A 273 -1.10 21.85 12.25
N LEU A 274 -0.66 22.11 11.02
CA LEU A 274 -1.56 22.36 9.89
C LEU A 274 -1.77 21.14 8.98
N ASP A 275 -1.09 20.02 9.20
CA ASP A 275 -1.37 18.77 8.49
C ASP A 275 -2.62 18.09 9.08
N LEU A 276 -3.35 17.31 8.27
CA LEU A 276 -4.59 16.62 8.67
C LEU A 276 -4.32 15.36 9.51
N VAL A 277 -3.68 15.55 10.66
CA VAL A 277 -3.29 14.44 11.55
C VAL A 277 -3.87 14.54 12.97
N TRP A 278 -4.51 15.66 13.31
CA TRP A 278 -4.93 15.96 14.69
C TRP A 278 -6.34 15.51 15.05
N ASP A 279 -7.13 15.05 14.08
CA ASP A 279 -8.46 14.48 14.34
C ASP A 279 -8.36 13.00 14.73
N TRP A 280 -7.56 12.73 15.78
CA TRP A 280 -7.23 11.39 16.23
C TRP A 280 -6.96 11.35 17.74
N ASN A 281 -7.28 10.22 18.39
CA ASN A 281 -7.03 10.05 19.82
C ASN A 281 -5.55 9.71 20.10
N TRP A 282 -4.70 10.73 20.03
CA TRP A 282 -3.26 10.59 20.27
C TRP A 282 -2.92 10.14 21.69
N MET A 283 -3.67 10.60 22.71
CA MET A 283 -3.45 10.17 24.09
C MET A 283 -3.69 8.67 24.25
N GLY A 284 -4.82 8.14 23.74
CA GLY A 284 -5.10 6.71 23.79
C GLY A 284 -4.11 5.88 22.96
N CYS A 285 -3.62 6.42 21.83
CA CYS A 285 -2.57 5.78 21.04
C CYS A 285 -1.26 5.69 21.84
N TYR A 286 -0.87 6.78 22.48
CA TYR A 286 0.30 6.88 23.35
C TYR A 286 0.24 5.89 24.52
N GLU A 287 -0.84 5.91 25.29
CA GLU A 287 -1.06 5.00 26.43
C GLU A 287 -0.95 3.52 26.00
N GLN A 288 -1.56 3.17 24.86
CA GLN A 288 -1.47 1.81 24.35
C GLN A 288 -0.05 1.47 23.88
N ALA A 289 0.64 2.39 23.22
CA ALA A 289 1.99 2.17 22.71
C ALA A 289 2.99 1.93 23.86
N VAL A 290 2.92 2.74 24.93
CA VAL A 290 3.72 2.55 26.15
C VAL A 290 3.37 1.22 26.81
N LYS A 291 2.08 0.90 27.00
CA LYS A 291 1.64 -0.37 27.59
C LYS A 291 2.16 -1.60 26.82
N LYS A 292 2.29 -1.50 25.49
CA LYS A 292 2.81 -2.56 24.62
C LYS A 292 4.34 -2.56 24.49
N GLY A 293 5.04 -1.61 25.12
CA GLY A 293 6.50 -1.46 24.99
C GLY A 293 6.95 -1.03 23.59
N LEU A 294 6.07 -0.41 22.79
CA LEU A 294 6.38 0.06 21.43
C LEU A 294 6.93 1.49 21.41
N LEU A 295 6.83 2.18 22.54
CA LEU A 295 7.27 3.56 22.74
C LEU A 295 7.88 3.69 24.14
N GLU A 296 9.00 4.39 24.22
CA GLU A 296 9.65 4.69 25.50
C GLU A 296 8.85 5.72 26.30
N GLU A 297 8.89 5.63 27.64
CA GLU A 297 8.22 6.58 28.54
C GLU A 297 8.80 8.01 28.46
N THR A 298 10.00 8.17 27.88
CA THR A 298 10.64 9.44 27.62
C THR A 298 9.92 10.27 26.54
N VAL A 299 9.11 9.62 25.70
CA VAL A 299 8.31 10.29 24.69
C VAL A 299 7.08 10.90 25.34
N SER A 300 6.90 12.21 25.25
CA SER A 300 5.67 12.86 25.73
C SER A 300 4.52 12.69 24.73
N PRO A 301 3.26 12.54 25.19
CA PRO A 301 2.11 12.55 24.31
C PRO A 301 1.98 13.93 23.63
N PRO A 302 1.59 14.00 22.35
CA PRO A 302 1.44 15.26 21.66
C PRO A 302 0.24 16.05 22.21
N SER A 303 0.41 17.35 22.43
CA SER A 303 -0.65 18.29 22.79
C SER A 303 -1.49 18.72 21.59
N GLY A 304 -0.91 18.69 20.39
CA GLY A 304 -1.53 19.16 19.17
C GLY A 304 -1.77 20.68 19.13
N PRO A 305 -2.31 21.18 18.01
CA PRO A 305 -2.59 22.60 17.83
C PRO A 305 -3.79 23.07 18.66
N PRO A 306 -3.84 24.35 19.07
CA PRO A 306 -5.09 24.97 19.53
C PRO A 306 -6.21 24.79 18.50
N LYS A 307 -7.44 24.49 18.96
CA LYS A 307 -8.58 24.22 18.06
C LYS A 307 -8.81 25.31 17.02
N LEU A 308 -8.62 26.58 17.39
CA LEU A 308 -8.79 27.73 16.49
C LEU A 308 -7.76 27.72 15.35
N VAL A 309 -6.51 27.36 15.64
CA VAL A 309 -5.44 27.25 14.63
C VAL A 309 -5.77 26.13 13.66
N TYR A 310 -6.07 24.93 14.17
CA TYR A 310 -6.31 23.77 13.32
C TYR A 310 -7.58 23.88 12.48
N ARG A 311 -8.71 24.22 13.12
CA ARG A 311 -10.01 24.28 12.43
C ARG A 311 -10.19 25.56 11.63
N GLY A 312 -9.75 26.71 12.16
CA GLY A 312 -9.91 28.01 11.51
C GLY A 312 -9.00 28.16 10.30
N ILE A 313 -7.68 28.18 10.53
CA ILE A 313 -6.68 28.37 9.46
C ILE A 313 -6.74 27.21 8.47
N GLY A 314 -6.88 25.97 8.96
CA GLY A 314 -7.03 24.79 8.11
C GLY A 314 -8.22 24.87 7.16
N ALA A 315 -9.40 25.30 7.65
CA ALA A 315 -10.59 25.45 6.81
C ALA A 315 -10.42 26.55 5.75
N ILE A 316 -9.77 27.67 6.09
CA ILE A 316 -9.49 28.75 5.13
C ILE A 316 -8.61 28.23 3.99
N ILE A 317 -7.55 27.49 4.31
CA ILE A 317 -6.65 26.87 3.32
C ILE A 317 -7.43 25.93 2.40
N ASP A 318 -8.27 25.06 2.98
CA ASP A 318 -9.01 24.06 2.22
C ASP A 318 -10.06 24.73 1.30
N VAL A 319 -10.77 25.75 1.78
CA VAL A 319 -11.76 26.51 0.98
C VAL A 319 -11.07 27.27 -0.15
N ALA A 320 -10.00 28.00 0.14
CA ALA A 320 -9.26 28.77 -0.85
C ALA A 320 -8.71 27.86 -1.97
N TYR A 321 -8.15 26.70 -1.61
CA TYR A 321 -7.63 25.76 -2.58
C TYR A 321 -8.73 25.11 -3.43
N ASN A 322 -9.86 24.74 -2.83
CA ASN A 322 -10.99 24.20 -3.57
C ASN A 322 -11.59 25.23 -4.54
N ALA A 323 -11.65 26.51 -4.15
CA ALA A 323 -12.05 27.59 -5.04
C ALA A 323 -11.06 27.73 -6.21
N TRP A 324 -9.76 27.85 -5.92
CA TRP A 324 -8.72 27.94 -6.95
C TRP A 324 -8.77 26.79 -7.96
N ARG A 325 -8.94 25.54 -7.49
CA ARG A 325 -9.07 24.36 -8.37
C ARG A 325 -10.27 24.43 -9.29
N ARG A 326 -11.42 24.89 -8.79
CA ARG A 326 -12.64 25.00 -9.61
C ARG A 326 -12.50 26.02 -10.75
N PHE A 327 -11.67 27.03 -10.56
CA PHE A 327 -11.42 28.06 -11.58
C PHE A 327 -10.30 27.69 -12.56
N ASN A 328 -9.31 26.90 -12.15
CA ASN A 328 -8.09 26.65 -12.95
C ASN A 328 -7.96 25.25 -13.55
N LEU A 329 -8.86 24.31 -13.22
CA LEU A 329 -8.88 22.95 -13.76
C LEU A 329 -10.16 22.64 -14.55
N ARG A 330 -10.82 23.68 -15.06
CA ARG A 330 -11.91 23.57 -16.03
C ARG A 330 -11.39 23.78 -17.43
#